data_AF-A0A0K1PYI4-F1
#
_entry.id   AF-A0A0K1PYI4-F1
#
_cell.length_a   1.000
_cell.length_b   1.000
_cell.length_c   1.000
_cell.angle_alpha   90.00
_cell.angle_beta   90.00
_cell.angle_gamma   90.00
#
_symmetry.space_group_name_H-M   'P 1'
#
loop_
_entity.id
_entity.type
_entity.pdbx_description
1 polymer ?
#
loop_
_entity_poly.entity_id
_entity_poly.type
_entity_poly.pdbx_seq_one_letter_code
_entity_poly.pdbx_strand_id
1 'polypeptide(L)'
;MSKKLFVVATLTVLVGTFAVLDVGCSSSDDGAIEQTAVVDAGGPEVDASKAKDSAVVGDEKVPSEEEGTVGATCTRKSDCTVAGTINDNVCSNEAFSDGDHFASSVCIQLACTRGPGGSFEEMLCDDKAGFCLPNATGSLEGTCLPLCLYSSTSFLQVCKGDNRCAFAHPGADNNGVAVAIGYCTGGCNVDADCKGTPGQRCQVETGTCVNGDKVASFAKKLGEACDGSAASPGCPCAFGKDETKGVCSHACRAGSAGNDVCAAAGGDANWKCTAKLPTTLTPSTGGTLPGFTGQPDGVVGSCAFACPNGDADCAALSTKSGAALSCVEFADGKYCDFPR
;
A
#
# COMPACT_ATOMS: atom_id res chain seq x y z
N MET A 1 -32.00 -29.19 4.31
CA MET A 1 -31.11 -29.56 3.18
C MET A 1 -31.40 -28.64 2.01
N SER A 2 -30.63 -27.56 1.86
CA SER A 2 -30.63 -26.74 0.65
C SER A 2 -29.22 -26.21 0.44
N LYS A 3 -28.46 -26.91 -0.40
CA LYS A 3 -27.16 -26.46 -0.92
C LYS A 3 -27.41 -25.21 -1.77
N LYS A 4 -26.66 -24.13 -1.56
CA LYS A 4 -26.57 -23.04 -2.53
C LYS A 4 -25.12 -22.85 -2.93
N LEU A 5 -24.88 -23.12 -4.21
CA LEU A 5 -23.65 -22.90 -4.95
C LEU A 5 -23.29 -21.41 -4.93
N PHE A 6 -22.02 -21.11 -4.72
CA PHE A 6 -21.40 -19.87 -5.16
C PHE A 6 -20.78 -20.13 -6.54
N VAL A 7 -21.22 -19.36 -7.54
CA VAL A 7 -20.72 -19.43 -8.91
C VAL A 7 -19.85 -18.20 -9.14
N VAL A 8 -18.62 -18.47 -9.57
CA VAL A 8 -17.48 -17.56 -9.71
C VAL A 8 -17.56 -16.80 -11.05
N ALA A 9 -17.27 -15.51 -11.03
CA ALA A 9 -16.93 -14.74 -12.23
C ALA A 9 -15.77 -13.77 -11.91
N THR A 10 -14.70 -13.92 -12.69
CA THR A 10 -13.45 -13.15 -12.65
C THR A 10 -13.66 -11.64 -12.90
N LEU A 11 -13.09 -10.81 -12.02
CA LEU A 11 -13.07 -9.34 -12.10
C LEU A 11 -11.65 -8.85 -12.42
N THR A 12 -11.48 -8.09 -13.49
CA THR A 12 -10.26 -7.33 -13.80
C THR A 12 -10.26 -6.03 -13.00
N VAL A 13 -9.51 -5.99 -11.89
CA VAL A 13 -9.22 -4.77 -11.12
C VAL A 13 -7.86 -4.23 -11.58
N LEU A 14 -7.86 -3.14 -12.35
CA LEU A 14 -6.63 -2.40 -12.64
C LEU A 14 -6.35 -1.42 -11.50
N VAL A 15 -5.37 -1.78 -10.68
CA VAL A 15 -4.76 -0.91 -9.68
C VAL A 15 -3.96 0.15 -10.44
N GLY A 16 -4.24 1.43 -10.19
CA GLY A 16 -3.38 2.52 -10.66
C GLY A 16 -1.99 2.32 -10.07
N THR A 17 -1.04 2.04 -10.95
CA THR A 17 0.37 1.79 -10.63
C THR A 17 0.95 2.97 -9.87
N PHE A 18 1.15 2.80 -8.56
CA PHE A 18 2.27 3.47 -7.90
C PHE A 18 3.52 2.84 -8.52
N ALA A 19 4.28 3.65 -9.24
CA ALA A 19 5.54 3.22 -9.82
C ALA A 19 6.47 2.70 -8.70
N VAL A 20 6.58 1.37 -8.64
CA VAL A 20 7.82 0.64 -8.46
C VAL A 20 8.52 0.86 -7.10
N LEU A 21 8.16 0.04 -6.11
CA LEU A 21 9.15 -0.55 -5.21
C LEU A 21 9.84 -1.69 -5.99
N ASP A 22 10.74 -1.37 -6.93
CA ASP A 22 11.69 -2.36 -7.47
C ASP A 22 12.72 -2.58 -6.36
N VAL A 23 12.40 -3.47 -5.43
CA VAL A 23 13.42 -4.14 -4.64
C VAL A 23 14.04 -5.18 -5.56
N GLY A 24 15.15 -4.79 -6.20
CA GLY A 24 16.01 -5.71 -6.91
C GLY A 24 16.55 -6.76 -5.93
N CYS A 25 15.88 -7.90 -5.84
CA CYS A 25 16.46 -9.11 -5.25
C CYS A 25 17.64 -9.54 -6.12
N SER A 26 18.84 -9.12 -5.73
CA SER A 26 20.08 -9.62 -6.32
C SER A 26 20.22 -11.09 -5.94
N SER A 27 20.07 -11.95 -6.93
CA SER A 27 20.22 -13.40 -6.82
C SER A 27 21.67 -13.78 -6.52
N SER A 28 21.88 -14.69 -5.57
CA SER A 28 23.11 -15.48 -5.44
C SER A 28 22.71 -16.91 -5.08
N ASP A 29 23.10 -17.82 -5.97
CA ASP A 29 22.85 -19.26 -5.93
C ASP A 29 23.68 -20.01 -4.86
N ASP A 30 23.19 -21.22 -4.58
CA ASP A 30 23.82 -22.43 -4.02
C ASP A 30 23.85 -22.65 -2.50
N GLY A 31 23.01 -23.61 -2.08
CA GLY A 31 23.10 -24.27 -0.77
C GLY A 31 21.98 -25.28 -0.52
N ALA A 32 21.96 -26.40 -1.25
CA ALA A 32 21.11 -27.54 -0.91
C ALA A 32 21.46 -28.08 0.48
N ILE A 33 20.45 -28.25 1.35
CA ILE A 33 20.59 -29.04 2.58
C ILE A 33 19.48 -30.08 2.63
N GLU A 34 19.92 -31.34 2.67
CA GLU A 34 19.14 -32.56 2.80
C GLU A 34 18.24 -32.54 4.05
N GLN A 35 16.95 -32.85 3.88
CA GLN A 35 16.08 -33.22 5.00
C GLN A 35 16.37 -34.66 5.42
N THR A 36 17.13 -34.84 6.50
CA THR A 36 17.12 -36.07 7.28
C THR A 36 15.85 -36.16 8.11
N ALA A 37 15.08 -37.23 7.87
CA ALA A 37 13.96 -37.65 8.68
C ALA A 37 14.39 -38.01 10.11
N VAL A 38 13.59 -37.62 11.11
CA VAL A 38 13.56 -38.27 12.43
C VAL A 38 12.11 -38.46 12.86
N VAL A 39 11.87 -39.64 13.43
CA VAL A 39 10.61 -40.31 13.69
C VAL A 39 10.30 -40.25 15.19
N ASP A 40 9.05 -39.89 15.52
CA ASP A 40 8.12 -40.38 16.57
C ASP A 40 8.57 -40.64 18.05
N ALA A 41 7.75 -40.17 19.00
CA ALA A 41 7.36 -40.85 20.26
C ALA A 41 6.37 -40.00 21.10
N GLY A 42 5.25 -40.60 21.53
CA GLY A 42 4.08 -39.90 22.10
C GLY A 42 3.79 -40.01 23.61
N GLY A 43 2.72 -39.30 24.01
CA GLY A 43 1.82 -39.49 25.18
C GLY A 43 2.35 -39.19 26.59
N PRO A 44 1.50 -38.98 27.64
CA PRO A 44 0.04 -39.20 27.70
C PRO A 44 -0.83 -38.08 28.37
N GLU A 45 -2.14 -38.36 28.40
CA GLU A 45 -3.32 -37.61 28.89
C GLU A 45 -3.32 -37.15 30.38
N VAL A 46 -4.05 -36.06 30.66
CA VAL A 46 -4.80 -35.88 31.92
C VAL A 46 -6.10 -35.10 31.67
N ASP A 47 -7.21 -35.65 32.19
CA ASP A 47 -8.59 -35.19 32.02
C ASP A 47 -9.13 -34.44 33.27
N ALA A 48 -10.23 -33.70 33.05
CA ALA A 48 -11.27 -33.24 33.98
C ALA A 48 -11.18 -31.85 34.69
N SER A 49 -11.93 -30.92 34.06
CA SER A 49 -13.09 -30.22 34.64
C SER A 49 -12.90 -29.02 35.59
N LYS A 50 -13.23 -27.81 35.07
CA LYS A 50 -14.25 -26.92 35.65
C LYS A 50 -14.66 -25.81 34.69
N ALA A 51 -15.92 -25.86 34.25
CA ALA A 51 -16.61 -24.85 33.47
C ALA A 51 -16.80 -23.54 34.24
N LYS A 52 -16.69 -22.41 33.52
CA LYS A 52 -17.51 -21.21 33.73
C LYS A 52 -17.80 -20.52 32.39
N ASP A 53 -19.07 -20.24 32.19
CA ASP A 53 -19.70 -19.56 31.06
C ASP A 53 -18.97 -18.30 30.58
N SER A 54 -18.81 -18.19 29.27
CA SER A 54 -18.87 -16.94 28.52
C SER A 54 -19.23 -17.24 27.07
N ALA A 55 -20.03 -16.34 26.48
CA ALA A 55 -20.81 -16.54 25.27
C ALA A 55 -19.99 -16.95 24.03
N VAL A 56 -20.61 -17.82 23.22
CA VAL A 56 -20.13 -18.32 21.92
C VAL A 56 -19.95 -17.17 20.94
N VAL A 57 -18.70 -16.69 20.81
CA VAL A 57 -18.17 -16.11 19.58
C VAL A 57 -17.72 -17.29 18.73
N GLY A 58 -18.05 -17.29 17.43
CA GLY A 58 -17.86 -18.42 16.53
C GLY A 58 -16.44 -18.96 16.54
N ASP A 59 -16.33 -20.30 16.39
CA ASP A 59 -15.13 -21.13 16.46
C ASP A 59 -13.82 -20.37 16.19
N GLU A 60 -13.12 -20.10 17.29
CA GLU A 60 -11.77 -19.59 17.31
C GLU A 60 -10.86 -20.66 16.70
N LYS A 61 -10.58 -20.58 15.40
CA LYS A 61 -9.35 -21.17 14.86
C LYS A 61 -8.21 -20.54 15.64
N VAL A 62 -7.61 -21.32 16.54
CA VAL A 62 -6.33 -21.02 17.20
C VAL A 62 -5.41 -20.39 16.14
N PRO A 63 -4.91 -19.17 16.35
CA PRO A 63 -4.01 -18.53 15.41
C PRO A 63 -2.83 -19.46 15.11
N SER A 64 -2.46 -19.63 13.84
CA SER A 64 -1.05 -19.91 13.58
C SER A 64 -0.29 -18.71 14.14
N GLU A 65 0.70 -18.98 14.97
CA GLU A 65 1.45 -17.96 15.73
C GLU A 65 2.36 -17.10 14.82
N GLU A 66 2.24 -17.17 13.49
CA GLU A 66 3.27 -16.71 12.54
C GLU A 66 3.23 -15.20 12.23
N GLU A 67 2.08 -14.52 12.38
CA GLU A 67 1.90 -13.12 11.93
C GLU A 67 1.81 -12.07 13.04
N GLY A 68 1.89 -12.47 14.32
CA GLY A 68 1.51 -11.64 15.47
C GLY A 68 2.30 -10.33 15.67
N THR A 69 3.38 -10.11 14.93
CA THR A 69 4.26 -8.93 15.08
C THR A 69 4.19 -7.94 13.92
N VAL A 70 3.56 -8.24 12.77
CA VAL A 70 3.51 -7.30 11.63
C VAL A 70 2.94 -5.94 12.07
N GLY A 71 3.68 -4.87 11.79
CA GLY A 71 3.34 -3.50 12.21
C GLY A 71 3.80 -3.10 13.61
N ALA A 72 4.37 -4.00 14.40
CA ALA A 72 5.05 -3.62 15.64
C ALA A 72 6.31 -2.81 15.35
N THR A 73 6.60 -1.79 16.16
CA THR A 73 7.87 -1.06 16.07
C THR A 73 9.02 -1.96 16.44
N CYS A 74 10.12 -1.86 15.70
CA CYS A 74 11.30 -2.71 15.92
C CYS A 74 12.58 -1.91 15.76
N THR A 75 13.66 -2.47 16.28
CA THR A 75 15.03 -1.97 16.07
C THR A 75 15.92 -3.03 15.43
N ARG A 76 15.55 -4.31 15.59
CA ARG A 76 16.27 -5.47 15.12
C ARG A 76 15.32 -6.64 14.82
N LYS A 77 15.76 -7.63 14.05
CA LYS A 77 14.96 -8.81 13.69
C LYS A 77 14.39 -9.57 14.90
N SER A 78 15.11 -9.63 16.02
CA SER A 78 14.61 -10.32 17.23
C SER A 78 13.38 -9.67 17.84
N ASP A 79 13.11 -8.39 17.54
CA ASP A 79 11.91 -7.70 18.02
C ASP A 79 10.66 -8.14 17.23
N CYS A 80 10.87 -8.79 16.07
CA CYS A 80 9.82 -9.26 15.18
C CYS A 80 9.56 -10.76 15.26
N THR A 81 10.37 -11.50 16.02
CA THR A 81 10.22 -12.95 16.14
C THR A 81 8.97 -13.28 16.97
N VAL A 82 8.07 -14.11 16.44
CA VAL A 82 6.98 -14.67 17.24
C VAL A 82 7.46 -15.94 17.93
N ALA A 83 6.99 -16.21 19.15
CA ALA A 83 7.36 -17.43 19.86
C ALA A 83 6.89 -18.66 19.07
N GLY A 84 7.76 -19.65 18.90
CA GLY A 84 7.41 -20.90 18.19
C GLY A 84 7.63 -20.89 16.68
N THR A 85 7.98 -19.75 16.08
CA THR A 85 8.15 -19.62 14.62
C THR A 85 9.58 -19.16 14.29
N ILE A 86 10.11 -19.63 13.16
CA ILE A 86 11.47 -19.30 12.72
C ILE A 86 11.37 -18.43 11.46
N ASN A 87 11.81 -17.17 11.58
CA ASN A 87 12.15 -16.26 10.47
C ASN A 87 11.01 -15.66 9.62
N ASP A 88 9.75 -15.68 10.04
CA ASP A 88 8.68 -15.12 9.19
C ASP A 88 8.75 -13.58 9.08
N ASN A 89 8.94 -12.90 10.21
CA ASN A 89 8.99 -11.43 10.24
C ASN A 89 10.41 -10.88 10.45
N VAL A 90 10.69 -9.76 9.81
CA VAL A 90 11.96 -9.03 9.87
C VAL A 90 11.68 -7.55 10.16
N CYS A 91 12.62 -6.89 10.83
CA CYS A 91 12.52 -5.45 11.02
C CYS A 91 12.82 -4.74 9.69
N SER A 92 11.99 -3.77 9.29
CA SER A 92 12.10 -3.10 7.99
C SER A 92 13.47 -2.47 7.74
N ASN A 93 14.15 -1.98 8.77
CA ASN A 93 15.51 -1.44 8.68
C ASN A 93 16.60 -2.48 8.37
N GLU A 94 16.35 -3.77 8.63
CA GLU A 94 17.23 -4.89 8.26
C GLU A 94 16.83 -5.52 6.93
N ALA A 95 15.55 -5.37 6.53
CA ALA A 95 15.01 -5.93 5.30
C ALA A 95 15.47 -5.17 4.03
N PHE A 96 15.61 -3.85 4.13
CA PHE A 96 15.92 -2.99 2.99
C PHE A 96 17.33 -2.40 3.11
N SER A 97 18.27 -2.96 2.33
CA SER A 97 19.68 -2.58 2.36
C SER A 97 19.97 -1.16 1.88
N ASP A 98 19.11 -0.59 1.03
CA ASP A 98 19.23 0.79 0.52
C ASP A 98 18.59 1.85 1.44
N GLY A 99 18.21 1.43 2.65
CA GLY A 99 17.55 2.24 3.66
C GLY A 99 16.11 1.81 3.83
N ASP A 100 15.59 1.97 5.04
CA ASP A 100 14.21 1.65 5.36
C ASP A 100 13.24 2.52 4.54
N HIS A 101 12.45 1.91 3.64
CA HIS A 101 11.39 2.61 2.89
C HIS A 101 10.33 3.23 3.82
N PHE A 102 10.37 2.87 5.10
CA PHE A 102 9.51 3.37 6.16
C PHE A 102 10.12 4.59 6.86
N ALA A 103 9.24 5.47 7.32
CA ALA A 103 9.60 6.62 8.15
C ALA A 103 9.90 6.21 9.60
N SER A 104 9.45 5.04 10.02
CA SER A 104 9.78 4.40 11.30
C SER A 104 9.85 2.90 11.14
N SER A 105 10.85 2.27 11.74
CA SER A 105 11.10 0.84 11.60
C SER A 105 9.98 0.01 12.20
N VAL A 106 9.46 -0.93 11.42
CA VAL A 106 8.35 -1.83 11.78
C VAL A 106 8.61 -3.25 11.31
N CYS A 107 8.00 -4.22 11.97
CA CYS A 107 8.05 -5.60 11.56
C CYS A 107 7.20 -5.81 10.29
N ILE A 108 7.78 -6.50 9.32
CA ILE A 108 7.15 -6.90 8.06
C ILE A 108 7.44 -8.38 7.79
N GLN A 109 6.64 -9.00 6.92
CA GLN A 109 6.91 -10.34 6.39
C GLN A 109 7.34 -10.19 4.93
N LEU A 110 8.46 -10.77 4.54
CA LEU A 110 8.98 -10.65 3.16
C LEU A 110 8.21 -11.49 2.14
N ALA A 111 7.32 -12.35 2.61
CA ALA A 111 6.46 -13.17 1.79
C ALA A 111 5.06 -13.21 2.39
N CYS A 112 4.06 -13.11 1.53
CA CYS A 112 2.67 -13.44 1.81
C CYS A 112 2.03 -13.96 0.53
N THR A 113 0.99 -14.76 0.67
CA THR A 113 0.15 -15.16 -0.47
C THR A 113 -1.25 -14.67 -0.22
N ARG A 114 -1.74 -13.81 -1.11
CA ARG A 114 -3.12 -13.32 -1.07
C ARG A 114 -4.05 -14.28 -1.82
N GLY A 115 -5.34 -14.24 -1.49
CA GLY A 115 -6.36 -14.98 -2.24
C GLY A 115 -6.50 -14.48 -3.68
N PRO A 116 -7.20 -15.22 -4.56
CA PRO A 116 -7.37 -14.88 -5.98
C PRO A 116 -8.10 -13.56 -6.24
N GLY A 117 -8.61 -12.90 -5.19
CA GLY A 117 -9.19 -11.56 -5.19
C GLY A 117 -10.71 -11.57 -5.24
N GLY A 118 -11.32 -10.60 -4.56
CA GLY A 118 -12.79 -10.47 -4.49
C GLY A 118 -13.34 -10.08 -3.12
N SER A 119 -12.60 -10.33 -2.04
CA SER A 119 -12.92 -9.86 -0.68
C SER A 119 -11.74 -9.13 0.00
N PHE A 120 -12.04 -8.46 1.11
CA PHE A 120 -11.03 -7.77 1.92
C PHE A 120 -10.07 -8.78 2.58
N GLU A 121 -10.62 -9.86 3.11
CA GLU A 121 -9.91 -10.93 3.79
C GLU A 121 -8.88 -11.58 2.87
N GLU A 122 -9.21 -11.74 1.59
CA GLU A 122 -8.29 -12.26 0.58
C GLU A 122 -7.10 -11.35 0.26
N MET A 123 -7.10 -10.09 0.72
CA MET A 123 -5.95 -9.16 0.59
C MET A 123 -5.11 -9.08 1.85
N LEU A 124 -5.53 -9.72 2.94
CA LEU A 124 -4.77 -9.79 4.16
C LEU A 124 -3.65 -10.82 4.04
N CYS A 125 -2.60 -10.63 4.83
CA CYS A 125 -1.63 -11.69 5.07
C CYS A 125 -2.29 -12.74 5.96
N ASP A 126 -2.18 -14.02 5.56
CA ASP A 126 -2.66 -15.25 6.22
C ASP A 126 -3.86 -15.06 7.18
N ASP A 127 -4.86 -14.33 6.67
CA ASP A 127 -6.15 -13.99 7.27
C ASP A 127 -6.16 -13.05 8.51
N LYS A 128 -5.05 -12.42 8.99
CA LYS A 128 -5.07 -11.86 10.38
C LYS A 128 -4.52 -10.46 10.70
N ALA A 129 -3.45 -9.91 10.11
CA ALA A 129 -2.91 -8.62 10.63
C ALA A 129 -2.26 -7.62 9.65
N GLY A 130 -1.92 -8.04 8.43
CA GLY A 130 -1.24 -7.19 7.46
C GLY A 130 -1.95 -7.08 6.12
N PHE A 131 -1.48 -6.17 5.28
CA PHE A 131 -1.88 -6.05 3.89
C PHE A 131 -0.83 -6.73 3.02
N CYS A 132 -1.24 -7.71 2.21
CA CYS A 132 -0.34 -8.40 1.29
C CYS A 132 -0.19 -7.58 0.00
N LEU A 133 0.88 -6.77 -0.07
CA LEU A 133 1.19 -5.94 -1.24
C LEU A 133 1.79 -6.83 -2.34
N PRO A 134 1.13 -7.01 -3.50
CA PRO A 134 1.64 -7.89 -4.55
C PRO A 134 2.96 -7.38 -5.13
N ASN A 135 3.88 -8.29 -5.40
CA ASN A 135 5.19 -7.95 -5.99
C ASN A 135 5.07 -7.45 -7.44
N ALA A 136 3.98 -7.79 -8.13
CA ALA A 136 3.67 -7.34 -9.47
C ALA A 136 2.16 -7.31 -9.72
N THR A 137 1.73 -6.55 -10.72
CA THR A 137 0.33 -6.55 -11.17
C THR A 137 -0.09 -7.96 -11.58
N GLY A 138 -1.17 -8.47 -10.98
CA GLY A 138 -1.67 -9.82 -11.22
C GLY A 138 -1.01 -10.92 -10.39
N SER A 139 0.01 -10.60 -9.58
CA SER A 139 0.62 -11.55 -8.65
C SER A 139 -0.31 -11.84 -7.45
N LEU A 140 -0.23 -13.07 -6.95
CA LEU A 140 -0.77 -13.47 -5.64
C LEU A 140 0.31 -13.45 -4.55
N GLU A 141 1.58 -13.47 -4.94
CA GLU A 141 2.71 -13.34 -4.04
C GLU A 141 3.04 -11.87 -3.80
N GLY A 142 3.37 -11.55 -2.56
CA GLY A 142 3.63 -10.19 -2.11
C GLY A 142 4.50 -10.10 -0.87
N THR A 143 4.62 -8.87 -0.37
CA THR A 143 5.20 -8.55 0.94
C THR A 143 4.09 -8.19 1.90
N CYS A 144 4.12 -8.74 3.12
CA CYS A 144 3.17 -8.39 4.16
C CYS A 144 3.58 -7.07 4.82
N LEU A 145 2.78 -6.03 4.60
CA LEU A 145 2.99 -4.71 5.18
C LEU A 145 1.95 -4.43 6.28
N PRO A 146 2.23 -3.53 7.24
CA PRO A 146 1.26 -3.23 8.28
C PRO A 146 -0.02 -2.62 7.68
N LEU A 147 -1.19 -3.13 8.09
CA LEU A 147 -2.48 -2.64 7.62
C LEU A 147 -2.81 -1.27 8.22
N CYS A 148 -3.47 -0.42 7.44
CA CYS A 148 -4.14 0.78 7.93
C CYS A 148 -5.50 0.94 7.24
N LEU A 149 -6.44 1.56 7.97
CA LEU A 149 -7.83 1.72 7.55
C LEU A 149 -8.27 3.15 7.79
N TYR A 150 -9.04 3.73 6.85
CA TYR A 150 -9.58 5.06 7.02
C TYR A 150 -10.91 5.26 6.28
N SER A 151 -11.72 6.19 6.79
CA SER A 151 -12.98 6.63 6.19
C SER A 151 -12.77 7.91 5.36
N SER A 152 -13.86 8.54 4.90
CA SER A 152 -13.82 9.86 4.24
C SER A 152 -13.20 10.97 5.09
N THR A 153 -13.14 10.83 6.43
CA THR A 153 -12.75 11.94 7.33
C THR A 153 -11.79 11.55 8.44
N SER A 154 -11.55 10.26 8.70
CA SER A 154 -10.76 9.83 9.85
C SER A 154 -10.05 8.49 9.61
N PHE A 155 -8.92 8.31 10.29
CA PHE A 155 -8.30 6.99 10.41
C PHE A 155 -9.08 6.11 11.39
N LEU A 156 -9.38 4.90 10.95
CA LEU A 156 -9.96 3.83 11.77
C LEU A 156 -8.84 2.97 12.38
N GLN A 157 -7.76 2.79 11.64
CA GLN A 157 -6.53 2.13 12.07
C GLN A 157 -5.33 2.92 11.55
N VAL A 158 -4.53 3.45 12.49
CA VAL A 158 -3.36 4.29 12.19
C VAL A 158 -2.07 3.48 12.09
N CYS A 159 -1.15 3.96 11.26
CA CYS A 159 0.20 3.44 11.19
C CYS A 159 1.01 3.77 12.45
N LYS A 160 1.97 2.91 12.78
CA LYS A 160 2.88 3.14 13.91
C LYS A 160 4.00 4.10 13.52
N GLY A 161 4.42 4.91 14.50
CA GLY A 161 5.50 5.89 14.32
C GLY A 161 5.14 6.98 13.29
N ASP A 162 6.13 7.37 12.50
CA ASP A 162 5.99 8.38 11.45
C ASP A 162 5.54 7.81 10.09
N ASN A 163 5.22 6.52 10.04
CA ASN A 163 4.63 5.90 8.86
C ASN A 163 3.24 6.47 8.56
N ARG A 164 2.84 6.41 7.29
CA ARG A 164 1.56 6.92 6.80
C ARG A 164 0.84 5.85 6.00
N CYS A 165 -0.48 6.01 5.94
CA CYS A 165 -1.33 5.07 5.23
C CYS A 165 -1.37 5.40 3.75
N ALA A 166 -0.99 4.47 2.89
CA ALA A 166 -1.15 4.56 1.45
C ALA A 166 -2.39 3.79 1.02
N PHE A 167 -3.22 4.40 0.16
CA PHE A 167 -4.41 3.76 -0.39
C PHE A 167 -4.02 2.53 -1.23
N ALA A 168 -4.70 1.41 -1.00
CA ALA A 168 -4.51 0.20 -1.81
C ALA A 168 -5.82 -0.29 -2.43
N HIS A 169 -6.90 -0.35 -1.64
CA HIS A 169 -8.17 -0.87 -2.11
C HIS A 169 -9.37 -0.17 -1.46
N PRO A 170 -10.44 0.13 -2.20
CA PRO A 170 -11.67 0.62 -1.61
C PRO A 170 -12.53 -0.55 -1.10
N GLY A 171 -13.09 -0.43 0.08
CA GLY A 171 -14.01 -1.40 0.68
C GLY A 171 -15.27 -0.73 1.21
N ALA A 172 -16.16 -1.55 1.77
CA ALA A 172 -17.32 -1.08 2.52
C ALA A 172 -17.44 -1.87 3.82
N ASP A 173 -17.85 -1.22 4.90
CA ASP A 173 -18.15 -1.88 6.17
C ASP A 173 -19.49 -2.65 6.10
N ASN A 174 -19.85 -3.32 7.19
CA ASN A 174 -21.11 -4.08 7.30
C ASN A 174 -22.38 -3.21 7.12
N ASN A 175 -22.26 -1.89 7.21
CA ASN A 175 -23.35 -0.94 7.01
C ASN A 175 -23.36 -0.34 5.58
N GLY A 176 -22.44 -0.77 4.71
CA GLY A 176 -22.27 -0.23 3.36
C GLY A 176 -21.56 1.12 3.33
N VAL A 177 -20.89 1.53 4.41
CA VAL A 177 -20.10 2.77 4.49
C VAL A 177 -18.73 2.53 3.89
N ALA A 178 -18.29 3.43 3.01
CA ALA A 178 -16.98 3.34 2.36
C ALA A 178 -15.81 3.36 3.38
N VAL A 179 -14.93 2.37 3.27
CA VAL A 179 -13.70 2.23 4.07
C VAL A 179 -12.54 1.99 3.12
N ALA A 180 -11.48 2.79 3.23
CA ALA A 180 -10.27 2.62 2.46
C ALA A 180 -9.34 1.67 3.21
N ILE A 181 -8.87 0.68 2.48
CA ILE A 181 -7.89 -0.30 2.92
C ILE A 181 -6.54 0.15 2.36
N GLY A 182 -5.56 0.24 3.23
CA GLY A 182 -4.22 0.67 2.87
C GLY A 182 -3.15 -0.11 3.60
N TYR A 183 -1.91 0.19 3.26
CA TYR A 183 -0.73 -0.29 3.97
C TYR A 183 0.06 0.89 4.53
N CYS A 184 0.74 0.64 5.63
CA CYS A 184 1.66 1.57 6.23
C CYS A 184 2.98 1.54 5.50
N THR A 185 3.43 2.71 5.09
CA THR A 185 4.72 2.91 4.45
C THR A 185 5.28 4.26 4.93
N GLY A 186 6.35 4.73 4.31
CA GLY A 186 6.76 6.13 4.40
C GLY A 186 5.68 7.09 3.88
N GLY A 187 6.12 8.06 3.11
CA GLY A 187 5.34 9.22 2.67
C GLY A 187 5.94 10.51 3.21
N CYS A 188 7.26 10.62 3.29
CA CYS A 188 7.95 11.80 3.77
C CYS A 188 7.71 12.99 2.83
N ASN A 189 7.65 14.20 3.39
CA ASN A 189 7.70 15.46 2.64
C ASN A 189 9.02 16.21 2.89
N VAL A 190 9.71 15.89 4.00
CA VAL A 190 10.98 16.50 4.41
C VAL A 190 11.88 15.47 5.10
N ASP A 191 13.19 15.72 5.14
CA ASP A 191 14.17 14.84 5.79
C ASP A 191 13.81 14.53 7.26
N ALA A 192 13.20 15.49 7.98
CA ALA A 192 12.79 15.32 9.37
C ALA A 192 11.66 14.28 9.58
N ASP A 193 10.97 13.87 8.51
CA ASP A 193 10.00 12.77 8.57
C ASP A 193 10.68 11.39 8.62
N CYS A 194 11.95 11.27 8.23
CA CYS A 194 12.65 9.99 8.09
C CYS A 194 13.44 9.64 9.35
N LYS A 195 12.82 8.85 10.23
CA LYS A 195 13.37 8.48 11.55
C LYS A 195 13.58 6.98 11.75
N GLY A 196 13.42 6.17 10.69
CA GLY A 196 13.59 4.72 10.77
C GLY A 196 15.04 4.34 11.04
N THR A 197 15.95 4.86 10.22
CA THR A 197 17.39 4.58 10.32
C THR A 197 18.20 5.89 10.39
N PRO A 198 19.25 5.97 11.22
CA PRO A 198 20.12 7.15 11.26
C PRO A 198 20.73 7.47 9.89
N GLY A 199 20.68 8.74 9.50
CA GLY A 199 21.25 9.22 8.22
C GLY A 199 20.30 9.11 7.02
N GLN A 200 19.06 8.68 7.23
CA GLN A 200 18.05 8.72 6.18
C GLN A 200 17.67 10.14 5.77
N ARG A 201 17.26 10.25 4.52
CA ARG A 201 16.75 11.47 3.92
C ARG A 201 15.48 11.17 3.13
N CYS A 202 14.68 12.20 2.91
CA CYS A 202 13.45 12.06 2.16
C CYS A 202 13.74 12.15 0.66
N GLN A 203 13.37 11.11 -0.07
CA GLN A 203 13.18 11.20 -1.51
C GLN A 203 11.80 11.80 -1.77
N VAL A 204 11.72 13.13 -1.80
CA VAL A 204 10.45 13.86 -1.80
C VAL A 204 9.53 13.45 -2.96
N GLU A 205 10.10 13.16 -4.14
CA GLU A 205 9.35 12.81 -5.34
C GLU A 205 8.60 11.48 -5.22
N THR A 206 9.17 10.50 -4.53
CA THR A 206 8.54 9.18 -4.26
C THR A 206 7.89 9.12 -2.88
N GLY A 207 8.20 10.08 -2.00
CA GLY A 207 7.79 10.10 -0.61
C GLY A 207 8.49 9.02 0.23
N THR A 208 9.55 8.39 -0.24
CA THR A 208 10.23 7.30 0.49
C THR A 208 11.40 7.82 1.31
N CYS A 209 11.61 7.23 2.48
CA CYS A 209 12.85 7.42 3.21
C CYS A 209 13.93 6.51 2.61
N VAL A 210 15.09 7.07 2.32
CA VAL A 210 16.22 6.35 1.71
C VAL A 210 17.50 6.71 2.43
N ASN A 211 18.55 5.89 2.29
CA ASN A 211 19.87 6.26 2.79
C ASN A 211 20.33 7.58 2.16
N GLY A 212 20.95 8.45 2.96
CA GLY A 212 21.27 9.82 2.52
C GLY A 212 22.21 9.91 1.31
N ASP A 213 23.06 8.90 1.09
CA ASP A 213 23.94 8.73 -0.07
C ASP A 213 23.24 8.13 -1.31
N LYS A 214 21.99 7.67 -1.14
CA LYS A 214 21.15 7.07 -2.18
C LYS A 214 20.02 7.99 -2.67
N VAL A 215 19.90 9.20 -2.12
CA VAL A 215 18.93 10.19 -2.61
C VAL A 215 19.21 10.49 -4.07
N ALA A 216 18.28 10.09 -4.93
CA ALA A 216 18.33 10.34 -6.35
C ALA A 216 17.97 11.80 -6.64
N SER A 217 18.57 12.34 -7.70
CA SER A 217 18.15 13.61 -8.29
C SER A 217 17.27 13.32 -9.49
N PHE A 218 16.04 13.78 -9.46
CA PHE A 218 15.12 13.67 -10.57
C PHE A 218 15.27 14.88 -11.50
N ALA A 219 15.48 14.61 -12.78
CA ALA A 219 15.75 15.65 -13.78
C ALA A 219 14.49 16.32 -14.32
N LYS A 220 13.33 15.65 -14.20
CA LYS A 220 12.04 16.12 -14.70
C LYS A 220 11.13 16.57 -13.56
N LYS A 221 10.34 17.60 -13.84
CA LYS A 221 9.39 18.18 -12.89
C LYS A 221 8.01 17.53 -12.98
N LEU A 222 7.22 17.68 -11.92
CA LEU A 222 5.80 17.29 -11.89
C LEU A 222 5.04 17.82 -13.12
N GLY A 223 4.32 16.93 -13.80
CA GLY A 223 3.55 17.24 -15.01
C GLY A 223 4.36 17.30 -16.31
N GLU A 224 5.67 17.05 -16.29
CA GLU A 224 6.45 16.83 -17.51
C GLU A 224 6.23 15.44 -18.08
N ALA A 225 6.46 15.28 -19.39
CA ALA A 225 6.30 14.00 -20.07
C ALA A 225 7.29 12.96 -19.55
N CYS A 226 6.86 11.72 -19.40
CA CYS A 226 7.77 10.64 -19.10
C CYS A 226 7.37 9.33 -19.77
N ASP A 227 8.34 8.43 -19.89
CA ASP A 227 8.21 7.10 -20.45
C ASP A 227 8.90 6.11 -19.51
N GLY A 228 8.48 4.84 -19.54
CA GLY A 228 9.08 3.80 -18.72
C GLY A 228 10.48 3.34 -19.16
N SER A 229 11.12 4.00 -20.14
CA SER A 229 12.32 3.48 -20.81
C SER A 229 13.64 4.14 -20.41
N ALA A 230 13.64 5.09 -19.47
CA ALA A 230 14.84 5.81 -19.07
C ALA A 230 15.75 5.00 -18.11
N ALA A 231 17.02 4.81 -18.49
CA ALA A 231 18.08 4.15 -17.71
C ALA A 231 18.48 4.90 -16.40
N SER A 232 17.84 6.02 -16.10
CA SER A 232 17.90 6.77 -14.84
C SER A 232 16.50 7.34 -14.64
N PRO A 233 15.89 7.27 -13.45
CA PRO A 233 14.51 7.68 -13.31
C PRO A 233 14.44 9.21 -13.50
N GLY A 234 13.89 9.65 -14.63
CA GLY A 234 13.71 11.08 -14.90
C GLY A 234 12.76 11.71 -13.88
N CYS A 235 11.79 10.93 -13.40
CA CYS A 235 10.80 11.21 -12.37
C CYS A 235 10.03 9.91 -12.06
N PRO A 236 9.28 9.81 -10.95
CA PRO A 236 8.22 8.82 -10.80
C PRO A 236 7.13 9.08 -11.83
N CYS A 237 6.74 8.07 -12.61
CA CYS A 237 5.78 8.25 -13.70
C CYS A 237 4.38 7.75 -13.33
N ALA A 238 3.38 8.59 -13.59
CA ALA A 238 1.99 8.15 -13.70
C ALA A 238 1.72 7.85 -15.18
N PHE A 239 1.25 6.64 -15.48
CA PHE A 239 0.93 6.19 -16.84
C PHE A 239 -0.57 5.98 -17.03
N GLY A 240 -1.02 6.09 -18.27
CA GLY A 240 -2.30 5.54 -18.70
C GLY A 240 -2.17 4.09 -19.16
N LYS A 241 -3.11 3.62 -19.99
CA LYS A 241 -3.04 2.29 -20.63
C LYS A 241 -1.79 2.09 -21.49
N ASP A 242 -1.21 3.18 -21.98
CA ASP A 242 0.04 3.18 -22.73
C ASP A 242 1.19 3.58 -21.80
N GLU A 243 1.96 2.59 -21.33
CA GLU A 243 3.09 2.77 -20.42
C GLU A 243 4.27 3.55 -21.05
N THR A 244 4.20 3.85 -22.35
CA THR A 244 5.16 4.75 -23.01
C THR A 244 4.77 6.22 -22.89
N LYS A 245 3.58 6.51 -22.33
CA LYS A 245 2.98 7.85 -22.28
C LYS A 245 2.52 8.18 -20.87
N GLY A 246 3.40 8.83 -20.13
CA GLY A 246 3.16 9.23 -18.75
C GLY A 246 3.39 10.71 -18.51
N VAL A 247 3.00 11.12 -17.30
CA VAL A 247 3.44 12.38 -16.69
C VAL A 247 4.23 12.08 -15.43
N CYS A 248 5.27 12.86 -15.20
CA CYS A 248 5.96 12.89 -13.94
C CYS A 248 4.96 13.22 -12.83
N SER A 249 4.96 12.38 -11.80
CA SER A 249 4.18 12.47 -10.59
C SER A 249 5.09 12.82 -9.41
N HIS A 250 4.47 13.17 -8.30
CA HIS A 250 5.15 13.45 -7.05
C HIS A 250 4.28 12.92 -5.91
N ALA A 251 4.86 12.17 -4.98
CA ALA A 251 4.14 11.73 -3.79
C ALA A 251 3.85 12.91 -2.86
N CYS A 252 2.83 12.76 -2.03
CA CYS A 252 2.44 13.80 -1.06
C CYS A 252 1.62 13.21 0.08
N ARG A 253 1.35 14.02 1.11
CA ARG A 253 0.39 13.71 2.18
C ARG A 253 -0.85 14.58 2.03
N ALA A 254 -2.04 13.99 1.97
CA ALA A 254 -3.30 14.73 1.86
C ALA A 254 -3.40 15.84 2.92
N GLY A 255 -4.10 16.92 2.58
CA GLY A 255 -4.24 18.12 3.41
C GLY A 255 -3.40 19.30 2.92
N SER A 256 -3.43 20.40 3.68
CA SER A 256 -2.79 21.67 3.27
C SER A 256 -1.28 21.53 3.03
N ALA A 257 -0.58 20.82 3.91
CA ALA A 257 0.87 20.62 3.80
C ALA A 257 1.27 19.89 2.50
N GLY A 258 0.51 18.87 2.07
CA GLY A 258 0.78 18.22 0.79
C GLY A 258 0.37 19.06 -0.40
N ASN A 259 -0.68 19.87 -0.29
CA ASN A 259 -1.02 20.83 -1.34
C ASN A 259 0.10 21.84 -1.57
N ASP A 260 0.78 22.29 -0.50
CA ASP A 260 1.93 23.18 -0.62
C ASP A 260 3.12 22.47 -1.29
N VAL A 261 3.38 21.19 -0.95
CA VAL A 261 4.38 20.36 -1.63
C VAL A 261 4.08 20.23 -3.12
N CYS A 262 2.83 19.89 -3.47
CA CYS A 262 2.42 19.74 -4.86
C CYS A 262 2.49 21.04 -5.64
N ALA A 263 2.05 22.15 -5.04
CA ALA A 263 2.12 23.46 -5.65
C ALA A 263 3.57 23.90 -5.91
N ALA A 264 4.48 23.64 -4.96
CA ALA A 264 5.90 23.92 -5.11
C ALA A 264 6.54 23.05 -6.21
N ALA A 265 6.25 21.75 -6.24
CA ALA A 265 6.80 20.81 -7.21
C ALA A 265 6.31 21.09 -8.64
N GLY A 266 5.03 21.45 -8.80
CA GLY A 266 4.41 21.71 -10.10
C GLY A 266 4.47 23.18 -10.54
N GLY A 267 4.89 24.09 -9.64
CA GLY A 267 5.00 25.53 -9.91
C GLY A 267 3.66 26.26 -10.03
N ASP A 268 2.55 25.65 -9.60
CA ASP A 268 1.19 26.19 -9.72
C ASP A 268 0.32 25.69 -8.55
N ALA A 269 -0.48 26.58 -7.96
CA ALA A 269 -1.39 26.27 -6.86
C ALA A 269 -2.52 25.27 -7.23
N ASN A 270 -2.74 25.00 -8.51
CA ASN A 270 -3.68 24.00 -9.02
C ASN A 270 -3.20 22.56 -8.81
N TRP A 271 -1.92 22.34 -8.53
CA TRP A 271 -1.43 21.03 -8.10
C TRP A 271 -1.83 20.77 -6.66
N LYS A 272 -2.61 19.71 -6.43
CA LYS A 272 -3.12 19.31 -5.12
C LYS A 272 -2.74 17.88 -4.81
N CYS A 273 -2.67 17.57 -3.51
CA CYS A 273 -2.47 16.22 -3.06
C CYS A 273 -3.80 15.48 -2.97
N THR A 274 -3.90 14.33 -3.63
CA THR A 274 -5.09 13.47 -3.57
C THR A 274 -4.71 12.01 -3.44
N ALA A 275 -5.47 11.26 -2.64
CA ALA A 275 -5.42 9.80 -2.57
C ALA A 275 -6.29 9.14 -3.67
N LYS A 276 -6.95 9.94 -4.52
CA LYS A 276 -7.81 9.50 -5.64
C LYS A 276 -8.90 8.50 -5.20
N LEU A 277 -9.51 8.75 -4.04
CA LEU A 277 -10.57 7.90 -3.51
C LEU A 277 -11.83 8.00 -4.39
N PRO A 278 -12.43 6.85 -4.78
CA PRO A 278 -13.57 6.86 -5.68
C PRO A 278 -14.85 7.33 -4.97
N THR A 279 -15.68 8.12 -5.67
CA THR A 279 -16.99 8.59 -5.18
C THR A 279 -18.08 7.54 -5.28
N THR A 280 -17.81 6.43 -5.97
CA THR A 280 -18.71 5.28 -6.11
C THR A 280 -17.93 3.99 -5.89
N LEU A 281 -18.56 3.03 -5.22
CA LEU A 281 -18.02 1.69 -5.05
C LEU A 281 -18.84 0.72 -5.88
N THR A 282 -18.16 -0.26 -6.46
CA THR A 282 -18.79 -1.39 -7.13
C THR A 282 -18.44 -2.64 -6.34
N PRO A 283 -19.31 -3.07 -5.40
CA PRO A 283 -19.08 -4.29 -4.64
C PRO A 283 -18.99 -5.50 -5.58
N SER A 284 -18.32 -6.55 -5.12
CA SER A 284 -18.24 -7.84 -5.83
C SER A 284 -19.61 -8.48 -6.06
N THR A 285 -20.62 -8.13 -5.26
CA THR A 285 -22.02 -8.57 -5.42
C THR A 285 -22.79 -7.85 -6.54
N GLY A 286 -22.16 -6.87 -7.20
CA GLY A 286 -22.78 -6.03 -8.22
C GLY A 286 -23.54 -4.83 -7.65
N GLY A 287 -23.92 -3.90 -8.53
CA GLY A 287 -24.54 -2.64 -8.17
C GLY A 287 -23.55 -1.53 -7.84
N THR A 288 -24.06 -0.39 -7.40
CA THR A 288 -23.26 0.78 -7.04
C THR A 288 -23.64 1.22 -5.63
N LEU A 289 -22.64 1.36 -4.76
CA LEU A 289 -22.80 2.00 -3.46
C LEU A 289 -22.19 3.41 -3.51
N PRO A 290 -22.71 4.35 -2.70
CA PRO A 290 -22.00 5.60 -2.43
C PRO A 290 -20.58 5.29 -1.94
N GLY A 291 -19.59 5.97 -2.53
CA GLY A 291 -18.19 5.86 -2.13
C GLY A 291 -17.79 6.93 -1.13
N PHE A 292 -16.53 7.34 -1.23
CA PHE A 292 -15.96 8.33 -0.34
C PHE A 292 -16.45 9.74 -0.70
N THR A 293 -16.55 10.60 0.32
CA THR A 293 -16.99 12.00 0.20
C THR A 293 -15.90 12.99 0.61
N GLY A 294 -14.70 12.48 0.87
CA GLY A 294 -13.51 13.22 1.29
C GLY A 294 -12.36 12.24 1.51
N GLN A 295 -11.26 12.75 2.05
CA GLN A 295 -10.14 11.95 2.52
C GLN A 295 -9.58 12.58 3.81
N PRO A 296 -9.03 11.79 4.75
CA PRO A 296 -8.37 12.34 5.93
C PRO A 296 -7.03 12.99 5.55
N ASP A 297 -6.69 14.08 6.26
CA ASP A 297 -5.36 14.68 6.18
C ASP A 297 -4.28 13.65 6.60
N GLY A 298 -3.13 13.68 5.93
CA GLY A 298 -1.98 12.82 6.23
C GLY A 298 -1.93 11.48 5.48
N VAL A 299 -2.99 11.08 4.79
CA VAL A 299 -2.98 9.89 3.89
C VAL A 299 -1.97 10.11 2.77
N VAL A 300 -1.19 9.09 2.42
CA VAL A 300 -0.27 9.14 1.27
C VAL A 300 -1.07 9.20 -0.02
N GLY A 301 -0.78 10.19 -0.84
CA GLY A 301 -1.39 10.40 -2.14
C GLY A 301 -0.37 10.75 -3.19
N SER A 302 -0.87 11.29 -4.29
CA SER A 302 -0.08 11.80 -5.40
C SER A 302 -0.52 13.22 -5.75
N CYS A 303 0.41 14.02 -6.24
CA CYS A 303 0.10 15.33 -6.77
C CYS A 303 -0.65 15.20 -8.08
N ALA A 304 -1.83 15.78 -8.14
CA ALA A 304 -2.68 15.82 -9.33
C ALA A 304 -3.09 17.26 -9.64
N PHE A 305 -3.28 17.54 -10.93
CA PHE A 305 -3.68 18.87 -11.38
C PHE A 305 -5.20 19.01 -11.27
N ALA A 306 -5.66 19.98 -10.48
CA ALA A 306 -7.08 20.25 -10.32
C ALA A 306 -7.70 20.77 -11.63
N CYS A 307 -8.91 20.30 -11.95
CA CYS A 307 -9.64 20.65 -13.17
C CYS A 307 -11.05 21.20 -12.86
N PRO A 308 -11.16 22.35 -12.17
CA PRO A 308 -12.47 22.92 -11.82
C PRO A 308 -13.35 23.26 -13.04
N ASN A 309 -12.75 23.47 -14.21
CA ASN A 309 -13.45 23.77 -15.47
C ASN A 309 -13.60 22.54 -16.38
N GLY A 310 -13.33 21.33 -15.87
CA GLY A 310 -13.45 20.09 -16.65
C GLY A 310 -12.23 19.82 -17.53
N ASP A 311 -12.44 19.04 -18.60
CA ASP A 311 -11.36 18.53 -19.47
C ASP A 311 -10.48 19.62 -20.12
N ALA A 312 -11.00 20.85 -20.24
CA ALA A 312 -10.25 21.98 -20.75
C ALA A 312 -8.96 22.24 -19.96
N ASP A 313 -9.00 22.07 -18.64
CA ASP A 313 -7.84 22.26 -17.76
C ASP A 313 -6.78 21.15 -17.97
N CYS A 314 -7.18 19.99 -18.51
CA CYS A 314 -6.31 18.82 -18.73
C CYS A 314 -5.61 18.81 -20.10
N ALA A 315 -5.96 19.74 -21.00
CA ALA A 315 -5.45 19.76 -22.37
C ALA A 315 -3.92 19.95 -22.43
N ALA A 316 -3.36 20.82 -21.57
CA ALA A 316 -1.93 21.06 -21.52
C ALA A 316 -1.15 19.82 -21.07
N LEU A 317 -1.63 19.11 -20.04
CA LEU A 317 -1.03 17.86 -19.58
C LEU A 317 -1.16 16.76 -20.62
N SER A 318 -2.29 16.68 -21.31
CA SER A 318 -2.51 15.69 -22.38
C SER A 318 -1.54 15.87 -23.54
N THR A 319 -1.25 17.12 -23.88
CA THR A 319 -0.27 17.45 -24.93
C THR A 319 1.14 17.05 -24.51
N LYS A 320 1.52 17.31 -23.25
CA LYS A 320 2.84 16.93 -22.70
C LYS A 320 3.00 15.41 -22.63
N SER A 321 2.03 14.70 -22.08
CA SER A 321 2.10 13.24 -21.88
C SER A 321 2.02 12.45 -23.20
N GLY A 322 1.49 13.07 -24.27
CA GLY A 322 1.18 12.37 -25.52
C GLY A 322 -0.03 11.44 -25.44
N ALA A 323 -0.76 11.46 -24.31
CA ALA A 323 -1.95 10.68 -24.04
C ALA A 323 -3.09 11.58 -23.55
N ALA A 324 -4.34 11.21 -23.85
CA ALA A 324 -5.49 11.97 -23.39
C ALA A 324 -5.67 11.80 -21.87
N LEU A 325 -5.65 12.91 -21.12
CA LEU A 325 -6.13 12.97 -19.75
C LEU A 325 -7.55 13.56 -19.74
N SER A 326 -8.36 13.07 -18.81
CA SER A 326 -9.71 13.56 -18.55
C SER A 326 -9.81 14.12 -17.14
N CYS A 327 -10.75 15.04 -16.94
CA CYS A 327 -11.11 15.54 -15.63
C CYS A 327 -12.01 14.52 -14.92
N VAL A 328 -11.47 13.85 -13.92
CA VAL A 328 -12.15 12.79 -13.17
C VAL A 328 -12.52 13.29 -11.78
N GLU A 329 -13.74 12.96 -11.33
CA GLU A 329 -14.22 13.29 -10.00
C GLU A 329 -13.80 12.21 -8.99
N PHE A 330 -13.19 12.68 -7.91
CA PHE A 330 -12.78 11.92 -6.74
C PHE A 330 -13.41 12.52 -5.49
N ALA A 331 -13.31 11.79 -4.38
CA ALA A 331 -13.93 12.16 -3.11
C ALA A 331 -13.54 13.57 -2.62
N ASP A 332 -12.33 14.03 -2.94
CA ASP A 332 -11.77 15.31 -2.49
C ASP A 332 -11.74 16.39 -3.58
N GLY A 333 -12.21 16.12 -4.81
CA GLY A 333 -12.20 17.10 -5.88
C GLY A 333 -12.18 16.52 -7.28
N LYS A 334 -11.90 17.37 -8.28
CA LYS A 334 -11.78 16.99 -9.68
C LYS A 334 -10.35 17.17 -10.14
N TYR A 335 -9.76 16.12 -10.71
CA TYR A 335 -8.35 16.11 -11.11
C TYR A 335 -8.16 15.53 -12.51
N CYS A 336 -7.14 16.02 -13.21
CA CYS A 336 -6.69 15.42 -14.46
C CYS A 336 -6.09 14.04 -14.18
N ASP A 337 -6.68 13.01 -14.76
CA ASP A 337 -6.25 11.62 -14.61
C ASP A 337 -6.27 10.91 -15.97
N PHE A 338 -5.49 9.84 -16.08
CA PHE A 338 -5.57 8.99 -17.25
C PHE A 338 -6.90 8.21 -17.25
N PRO A 339 -7.56 8.05 -18.40
CA PRO A 339 -8.76 7.24 -18.50
C PRO A 339 -8.44 5.78 -18.14
N ARG A 340 -9.26 5.23 -17.24
CA ARG A 340 -9.15 3.85 -16.74
C ARG A 340 -9.65 2.82 -17.76
#